data_AF-A0A376CJK6-F1
#
_entry.id   AF-A0A376CJK6-F1
#
_cell.length_a   1.000
_cell.length_b   1.000
_cell.length_c   1.000
_cell.angle_alpha   90.00
_cell.angle_beta   90.00
_cell.angle_gamma   90.00
#
_symmetry.space_group_name_H-M   'P 1'
#
loop_
_entity.id
_entity.type
_entity.pdbx_description
1 polymer ?
#
loop_
_entity_poly.entity_id
_entity_poly.type
_entity_poly.pdbx_seq_one_letter_code
_entity_poly.pdbx_strand_id
1 'polypeptide(L)'
;MPLWSAPDTSPADRVTATHQELTGTAPTQIADAPATWLLIGENVDHYGGVTIVGLSDLRAAVAFSARDDDTLRVTFRTANGTELNDETTLAAIAERATARHSDPDAEPEPVLEELGIATRFGGIINTLMSRQMLTRDTPGLNITVESDIPLGAGLGAMYAADVALALALLADNDDIDEAPLRSRIAEVCTQAVDQYSSMPVLRARHTTALRGKGETVSVIDYADGSVTQAPHPERAGVDVFAVAKDLGKADDSQAKVIADRRTFITKACQNFGTDSLRSIPDATPRTVEWLEAVRQVKGTEGMPTVDEAKAWLEFSENETLRALAVAKALRSRNTKDLFHLLDTPYHTHGLETPDELVQLMSLRGAVAARPAAAGMSQAVIAFTPIQKSKNFAADLADDGFHVFPIARGQVAGLVDKP
;
A
#
# COMPACT_ATOMS: atom_id res chain seq x y z
N MET A 1 -5.28 18.23 19.15
CA MET A 1 -4.76 16.83 19.20
C MET A 1 -3.25 16.90 19.27
N PRO A 2 -2.53 15.94 19.86
CA PRO A 2 -1.07 16.05 19.94
C PRO A 2 -0.41 15.79 18.57
N LEU A 3 0.75 16.43 18.35
CA LEU A 3 1.76 15.94 17.41
C LEU A 3 2.02 14.47 17.72
N TRP A 4 1.98 13.60 16.70
CA TRP A 4 2.16 12.18 16.92
C TRP A 4 3.58 11.88 17.39
N SER A 5 3.68 11.12 18.47
CA SER A 5 4.91 10.49 18.93
C SER A 5 4.65 8.99 19.06
N ALA A 6 5.49 8.19 18.41
CA ALA A 6 5.48 6.74 18.64
C ALA A 6 5.75 6.44 20.13
N PRO A 7 5.23 5.32 20.68
CA PRO A 7 5.59 4.86 22.01
C PRO A 7 7.11 4.66 22.15
N ASP A 8 7.64 4.87 23.36
CA ASP A 8 9.08 4.67 23.65
C ASP A 8 9.54 3.22 23.45
N THR A 9 8.61 2.27 23.64
CA THR A 9 8.85 0.83 23.44
C THR A 9 8.49 0.44 22.01
N SER A 10 9.41 -0.23 21.30
CA SER A 10 9.18 -0.61 19.90
C SER A 10 8.00 -1.59 19.74
N PRO A 11 7.33 -1.65 18.58
CA PRO A 11 6.27 -2.63 18.33
C PRO A 11 6.76 -4.07 18.47
N ALA A 12 8.00 -4.34 18.10
CA ALA A 12 8.64 -5.65 18.21
C ALA A 12 8.76 -6.12 19.69
N ASP A 13 9.08 -5.20 20.59
CA ASP A 13 9.13 -5.51 22.03
C ASP A 13 7.73 -5.70 22.61
N ARG A 14 6.77 -4.85 22.20
CA ARG A 14 5.38 -4.93 22.68
C ARG A 14 4.69 -6.21 22.22
N VAL A 15 4.90 -6.63 20.96
CA VAL A 15 4.15 -7.74 20.37
C VAL A 15 4.44 -9.06 21.08
N THR A 16 5.64 -9.25 21.63
CA THR A 16 5.98 -10.44 22.43
C THR A 16 5.09 -10.54 23.67
N ALA A 17 5.02 -9.46 24.45
CA ALA A 17 4.22 -9.41 25.67
C ALA A 17 2.73 -9.53 25.37
N THR A 18 2.23 -8.79 24.37
CA THR A 18 0.83 -8.87 23.94
C THR A 18 0.47 -10.28 23.45
N HIS A 19 1.33 -10.93 22.66
CA HIS A 19 1.07 -12.27 22.15
C HIS A 19 1.01 -13.31 23.27
N GLN A 20 1.94 -13.25 24.22
CA GLN A 20 1.95 -14.11 25.40
C GLN A 20 0.73 -13.89 26.30
N GLU A 21 0.28 -12.64 26.46
CA GLU A 21 -0.94 -12.28 27.22
C GLU A 21 -2.20 -12.86 26.56
N LEU A 22 -2.35 -12.69 25.25
CA LEU A 22 -3.56 -13.08 24.51
C LEU A 22 -3.67 -14.59 24.29
N THR A 23 -2.55 -15.27 24.09
CA THR A 23 -2.53 -16.67 23.65
C THR A 23 -2.07 -17.65 24.72
N GLY A 24 -1.37 -17.17 25.76
CA GLY A 24 -0.71 -18.02 26.75
C GLY A 24 0.56 -18.71 26.25
N THR A 25 0.99 -18.44 25.01
CA THR A 25 2.15 -19.08 24.37
C THR A 25 3.16 -18.05 23.91
N ALA A 26 4.45 -18.38 24.03
CA ALA A 26 5.52 -17.54 23.49
C ALA A 26 5.47 -17.56 21.95
N PRO A 27 5.74 -16.43 21.28
CA PRO A 27 5.69 -16.39 19.83
C PRO A 27 6.78 -17.27 19.21
N THR A 28 6.43 -17.99 18.15
CA THR A 28 7.37 -18.82 17.37
C THR A 28 8.46 -17.96 16.75
N GLN A 29 8.05 -16.82 16.18
CA GLN A 29 8.91 -15.85 15.54
C GLN A 29 8.24 -14.48 15.49
N ILE A 30 9.06 -13.44 15.40
CA ILE A 30 8.65 -12.05 15.23
C ILE A 30 9.34 -11.46 14.00
N ALA A 31 8.61 -10.67 13.24
CA ALA A 31 9.16 -9.81 12.21
C ALA A 31 8.46 -8.47 12.23
N ASP A 32 9.07 -7.45 11.65
CA ASP A 32 8.49 -6.13 11.55
C ASP A 32 8.70 -5.51 10.17
N ALA A 33 7.89 -4.51 9.86
CA ALA A 33 7.94 -3.81 8.60
C ALA A 33 7.67 -2.31 8.78
N PRO A 34 8.31 -1.45 7.96
CA PRO A 34 8.15 -0.02 8.05
C PRO A 34 6.80 0.46 7.49
N ALA A 35 6.37 1.61 7.98
CA ALA A 35 5.43 2.45 7.27
C ALA A 35 5.98 2.83 5.89
N THR A 36 5.06 3.03 4.96
CA THR A 36 5.36 3.50 3.61
C THR A 36 4.54 4.73 3.32
N TRP A 37 5.10 5.66 2.56
CA TRP A 37 4.39 6.87 2.14
C TRP A 37 4.62 7.10 0.66
N LEU A 38 3.57 7.47 -0.05
CA LEU A 38 3.62 7.66 -1.49
C LEU A 38 4.05 9.10 -1.76
N LEU A 39 5.08 9.25 -2.60
CA LEU A 39 5.52 10.57 -3.06
C LEU A 39 4.67 11.02 -4.25
N ILE A 40 4.44 10.10 -5.20
CA ILE A 40 3.69 10.33 -6.44
C ILE A 40 3.45 9.01 -7.20
N GLY A 41 2.48 8.99 -8.12
CA GLY A 41 2.29 7.86 -9.03
C GLY A 41 1.34 6.79 -8.51
N GLU A 42 0.28 7.17 -7.81
CA GLU A 42 -0.75 6.27 -7.33
C GLU A 42 -1.72 5.88 -8.45
N ASN A 43 -2.27 4.66 -8.40
CA ASN A 43 -3.26 4.15 -9.36
C ASN A 43 -2.80 4.06 -10.83
N VAL A 44 -1.49 4.09 -11.09
CA VAL A 44 -0.92 3.94 -12.45
C VAL A 44 -0.25 2.57 -12.67
N ASP A 45 -0.22 1.71 -11.66
CA ASP A 45 0.49 0.43 -11.69
C ASP A 45 -0.07 -0.52 -12.77
N HIS A 46 -1.38 -0.62 -12.91
CA HIS A 46 -2.04 -1.47 -13.91
C HIS A 46 -1.84 -0.94 -15.34
N TYR A 47 -1.62 0.36 -15.52
CA TYR A 47 -1.25 0.96 -16.80
C TYR A 47 0.21 0.64 -17.19
N GLY A 48 1.03 0.20 -16.21
CA GLY A 48 2.49 0.10 -16.32
C GLY A 48 3.18 1.43 -16.10
N GLY A 49 2.62 2.29 -15.26
CA GLY A 49 3.17 3.58 -14.90
C GLY A 49 4.35 3.48 -13.92
N VAL A 50 4.68 4.62 -13.29
CA VAL A 50 5.75 4.72 -12.30
C VAL A 50 5.21 5.24 -10.98
N THR A 51 5.53 4.55 -9.89
CA THR A 51 5.20 5.00 -8.52
C THR A 51 6.49 5.26 -7.74
N ILE A 52 6.53 6.34 -6.97
CA ILE A 52 7.65 6.66 -6.08
C ILE A 52 7.19 6.61 -4.63
N VAL A 53 7.90 5.85 -3.80
CA VAL A 53 7.51 5.54 -2.43
C VAL A 53 8.71 5.65 -1.49
N GLY A 54 8.52 6.24 -0.32
CA GLY A 54 9.50 6.29 0.75
C GLY A 54 9.16 5.35 1.92
N LEU A 55 10.16 5.08 2.75
CA LEU A 55 10.01 4.41 4.03
C LEU A 55 9.87 5.44 5.16
N SER A 56 9.10 5.09 6.19
CA SER A 56 9.01 5.82 7.44
C SER A 56 9.53 4.95 8.61
N ASP A 57 9.98 5.61 9.67
CA ASP A 57 10.48 5.03 10.91
C ASP A 57 9.40 4.38 11.78
N LEU A 58 8.13 4.72 11.60
CA LEU A 58 7.02 3.99 12.23
C LEU A 58 6.98 2.55 11.70
N ARG A 59 6.68 1.57 12.57
CA ARG A 59 6.70 0.14 12.20
C ARG A 59 5.44 -0.58 12.67
N ALA A 60 5.16 -1.71 12.02
CA ALA A 60 4.26 -2.73 12.53
C ALA A 60 5.03 -4.03 12.71
N ALA A 61 4.89 -4.67 13.87
CA ALA A 61 5.48 -5.95 14.20
C ALA A 61 4.39 -7.03 14.29
N VAL A 62 4.71 -8.22 13.82
CA VAL A 62 3.82 -9.39 13.84
C VAL A 62 4.51 -10.52 14.59
N ALA A 63 3.76 -11.13 15.49
CA ALA A 63 4.10 -12.36 16.18
C ALA A 63 3.05 -13.43 15.86
N PHE A 64 3.47 -14.69 15.80
CA PHE A 64 2.53 -15.81 15.64
C PHE A 64 2.93 -17.03 16.48
N SER A 65 1.94 -17.88 16.78
CA SER A 65 2.13 -19.22 17.33
C SER A 65 1.22 -20.21 16.61
N ALA A 66 1.66 -21.47 16.49
CA ALA A 66 0.81 -22.54 15.98
C ALA A 66 -0.33 -22.86 16.96
N ARG A 67 -1.41 -23.43 16.41
CA ARG A 67 -2.56 -24.00 17.14
C ARG A 67 -2.71 -25.48 16.78
N ASP A 68 -3.53 -26.19 17.54
CA ASP A 68 -3.84 -27.61 17.30
C ASP A 68 -5.05 -27.82 16.37
N ASP A 69 -5.71 -26.72 15.98
CA ASP A 69 -6.87 -26.69 15.08
C ASP A 69 -6.51 -25.93 13.78
N ASP A 70 -7.50 -25.72 12.90
CA ASP A 70 -7.34 -24.98 11.64
C ASP A 70 -7.73 -23.49 11.75
N THR A 71 -7.95 -22.99 12.96
CA THR A 71 -8.44 -21.62 13.19
C THR A 71 -7.31 -20.61 13.05
N LEU A 72 -7.59 -19.51 12.38
CA LEU A 72 -6.74 -18.31 12.34
C LEU A 72 -7.38 -17.26 13.23
N ARG A 73 -6.73 -16.93 14.34
CA ARG A 73 -7.15 -15.84 15.24
C ARG A 73 -6.21 -14.67 15.08
N VAL A 74 -6.74 -13.49 14.75
CA VAL A 74 -5.94 -12.29 14.49
C VAL A 74 -6.35 -11.17 15.42
N THR A 75 -5.38 -10.61 16.12
CA THR A 75 -5.50 -9.36 16.88
C THR A 75 -4.57 -8.32 16.30
N PHE A 76 -5.11 -7.15 15.92
CA PHE A 76 -4.36 -6.03 15.41
C PHE A 76 -4.50 -4.83 16.34
N ARG A 77 -3.41 -4.39 16.95
CA ARG A 77 -3.35 -3.20 17.82
C ARG A 77 -2.51 -2.10 17.19
N THR A 78 -2.96 -0.88 17.43
CA THR A 78 -2.23 0.34 17.08
C THR A 78 -1.91 1.16 18.33
N ALA A 79 -0.83 1.94 18.28
CA ALA A 79 -0.41 2.80 19.38
C ALA A 79 -1.46 3.88 19.76
N ASN A 80 -2.43 4.19 18.88
CA ASN A 80 -3.53 5.12 19.20
C ASN A 80 -4.74 4.42 19.85
N GLY A 81 -4.59 3.15 20.24
CA GLY A 81 -5.62 2.38 20.94
C GLY A 81 -6.68 1.75 20.04
N THR A 82 -6.52 1.77 18.70
CA THR A 82 -7.39 0.95 17.84
C THR A 82 -6.99 -0.51 17.99
N GLU A 83 -7.97 -1.36 18.32
CA GLU A 83 -7.84 -2.81 18.40
C GLU A 83 -8.90 -3.47 17.50
N LEU A 84 -8.45 -4.35 16.61
CA LEU A 84 -9.31 -5.18 15.77
C LEU A 84 -9.06 -6.64 16.14
N ASN A 85 -10.13 -7.40 16.38
CA ASN A 85 -10.08 -8.83 16.66
C ASN A 85 -10.98 -9.55 15.67
N ASP A 86 -10.47 -10.61 15.07
CA ASP A 86 -11.18 -11.39 14.07
C ASP A 86 -10.70 -12.84 14.05
N GLU A 87 -11.54 -13.75 13.59
CA GLU A 87 -11.17 -15.16 13.41
C GLU A 87 -11.81 -15.78 12.16
N THR A 88 -11.09 -16.70 11.55
CA THR A 88 -11.55 -17.51 10.41
C THR A 88 -10.89 -18.89 10.46
N THR A 89 -11.11 -19.75 9.49
CA THR A 89 -10.43 -21.05 9.39
C THR A 89 -9.66 -21.18 8.09
N LEU A 90 -8.58 -21.97 8.10
CA LEU A 90 -7.84 -22.31 6.88
C LEU A 90 -8.76 -22.98 5.85
N ALA A 91 -9.72 -23.79 6.29
CA ALA A 91 -10.74 -24.38 5.42
C ALA A 91 -11.58 -23.31 4.70
N ALA A 92 -12.08 -22.29 5.41
CA ALA A 92 -12.86 -21.21 4.81
C ALA A 92 -12.05 -20.41 3.78
N ILE A 93 -10.76 -20.18 4.04
CA ILE A 93 -9.85 -19.53 3.08
C ILE A 93 -9.65 -20.40 1.83
N ALA A 94 -9.45 -21.71 2.00
CA ALA A 94 -9.29 -22.64 0.88
C ALA A 94 -10.57 -22.77 0.04
N GLU A 95 -11.75 -22.77 0.67
CA GLU A 95 -13.04 -22.74 -0.03
C GLU A 95 -13.19 -21.47 -0.86
N ARG A 96 -12.84 -20.31 -0.30
CA ARG A 96 -12.82 -19.03 -1.02
C ARG A 96 -11.85 -19.05 -2.21
N ALA A 97 -10.66 -19.60 -2.02
CA ALA A 97 -9.69 -19.78 -3.08
C ALA A 97 -10.27 -20.63 -4.21
N THR A 98 -10.92 -21.75 -3.88
CA THR A 98 -11.52 -22.68 -4.84
C THR A 98 -12.68 -22.03 -5.58
N ALA A 99 -13.58 -21.32 -4.89
CA ALA A 99 -14.71 -20.63 -5.50
C ALA A 99 -14.27 -19.56 -6.51
N ARG A 100 -13.13 -18.91 -6.30
CA ARG A 100 -12.56 -17.96 -7.27
C ARG A 100 -11.98 -18.60 -8.52
N HIS A 101 -11.55 -19.86 -8.46
CA HIS A 101 -10.92 -20.58 -9.56
C HIS A 101 -11.83 -21.67 -10.15
N SER A 102 -13.10 -21.73 -9.75
CA SER A 102 -14.02 -22.79 -10.16
C SER A 102 -14.39 -22.73 -11.64
N ASP A 103 -14.30 -21.54 -12.24
CA ASP A 103 -14.43 -21.33 -13.67
C ASP A 103 -13.12 -20.72 -14.20
N PRO A 104 -12.26 -21.51 -14.88
CA PRO A 104 -11.00 -21.01 -15.42
C PRO A 104 -11.20 -20.04 -16.60
N ASP A 105 -12.40 -20.01 -17.20
CA ASP A 105 -12.76 -19.09 -18.28
C ASP A 105 -13.45 -17.82 -17.74
N ALA A 106 -13.81 -17.79 -16.44
CA ALA A 106 -14.36 -16.60 -15.81
C ALA A 106 -13.27 -15.55 -15.56
N GLU A 107 -13.59 -14.30 -15.89
CA GLU A 107 -12.74 -13.16 -15.53
C GLU A 107 -12.70 -13.00 -14.00
N PRO A 108 -11.52 -12.75 -13.41
CA PRO A 108 -11.41 -12.52 -11.97
C PRO A 108 -12.23 -11.29 -11.56
N GLU A 109 -13.26 -11.51 -10.74
CA GLU A 109 -14.05 -10.42 -10.16
C GLU A 109 -13.35 -9.81 -8.93
N PRO A 110 -13.34 -8.47 -8.81
CA PRO A 110 -12.75 -7.80 -7.67
C PRO A 110 -13.47 -8.16 -6.37
N VAL A 111 -12.74 -8.18 -5.26
CA VAL A 111 -13.33 -8.31 -3.93
C VAL A 111 -13.97 -6.98 -3.55
N LEU A 112 -15.30 -6.92 -3.55
CA LEU A 112 -16.05 -5.72 -3.15
C LEU A 112 -16.78 -5.88 -1.83
N GLU A 113 -16.97 -7.13 -1.40
CA GLU A 113 -17.53 -7.44 -0.09
C GLU A 113 -16.51 -7.11 1.01
N GLU A 114 -17.03 -6.61 2.13
CA GLU A 114 -16.21 -6.32 3.31
C GLU A 114 -15.65 -7.62 3.87
N LEU A 115 -14.32 -7.72 3.96
CA LEU A 115 -13.63 -8.87 4.52
C LEU A 115 -12.83 -8.46 5.75
N GLY A 116 -12.95 -9.25 6.80
CA GLY A 116 -12.20 -9.04 8.04
C GLY A 116 -10.70 -9.32 7.91
N ILE A 117 -9.94 -8.84 8.89
CA ILE A 117 -8.48 -8.95 8.93
C ILE A 117 -7.99 -10.39 9.00
N ALA A 118 -8.77 -11.32 9.57
CA ALA A 118 -8.42 -12.73 9.61
C ALA A 118 -8.47 -13.34 8.20
N THR A 119 -9.40 -12.89 7.36
CA THR A 119 -9.44 -13.31 5.94
C THR A 119 -8.25 -12.78 5.16
N ARG A 120 -7.88 -11.51 5.35
CA ARG A 120 -6.71 -10.91 4.70
C ARG A 120 -5.43 -11.68 5.03
N PHE A 121 -5.18 -11.95 6.31
CA PHE A 121 -3.98 -12.65 6.76
C PHE A 121 -4.00 -14.14 6.41
N GLY A 122 -5.17 -14.78 6.48
CA GLY A 122 -5.38 -16.13 5.97
C GLY A 122 -5.06 -16.24 4.48
N GLY A 123 -5.41 -15.22 3.69
CA GLY A 123 -5.04 -15.11 2.29
C GLY A 123 -3.53 -15.14 2.05
N ILE A 124 -2.74 -14.49 2.92
CA ILE A 124 -1.26 -14.50 2.84
C ILE A 124 -0.75 -15.92 3.09
N ILE A 125 -1.21 -16.58 4.16
CA ILE A 125 -0.83 -17.96 4.50
C ILE A 125 -1.21 -18.91 3.37
N ASN A 126 -2.43 -18.83 2.86
CA ASN A 126 -2.90 -19.65 1.74
C ASN A 126 -2.09 -19.42 0.45
N THR A 127 -1.74 -18.18 0.15
CA THR A 127 -0.92 -17.85 -1.03
C THR A 127 0.51 -18.38 -0.89
N LEU A 128 1.11 -18.27 0.31
CA LEU A 128 2.41 -18.86 0.62
C LEU A 128 2.40 -20.39 0.47
N MET A 129 1.37 -21.08 1.00
CA MET A 129 1.20 -22.53 0.82
C MET A 129 1.02 -22.91 -0.66
N SER A 130 0.18 -22.17 -1.39
CA SER A 130 -0.11 -22.42 -2.80
C SER A 130 1.13 -22.25 -3.67
N ARG A 131 2.03 -21.32 -3.32
CA ARG A 131 3.33 -21.11 -3.97
C ARG A 131 4.46 -21.98 -3.41
N GLN A 132 4.15 -22.98 -2.57
CA GLN A 132 5.12 -23.90 -1.96
C GLN A 132 6.21 -23.20 -1.14
N MET A 133 5.91 -22.01 -0.61
CA MET A 133 6.79 -21.27 0.29
C MET A 133 6.53 -21.66 1.76
N LEU A 134 5.34 -22.18 2.05
CA LEU A 134 5.00 -22.86 3.30
C LEU A 134 4.53 -24.30 3.03
N THR A 135 4.65 -25.16 4.03
CA THR A 135 4.09 -26.52 3.96
C THR A 135 2.57 -26.48 3.90
N ARG A 136 1.96 -27.45 3.20
CA ARG A 136 0.49 -27.63 3.16
C ARG A 136 -0.09 -28.10 4.49
N ASP A 137 0.76 -28.62 5.37
CA ASP A 137 0.38 -29.05 6.72
C ASP A 137 0.49 -27.91 7.75
N THR A 138 0.51 -26.65 7.29
CA THR A 138 0.52 -25.48 8.18
C THR A 138 -0.77 -25.49 9.00
N PRO A 139 -0.69 -25.54 10.36
CA PRO A 139 -1.87 -25.55 11.20
C PRO A 139 -2.50 -24.16 11.30
N GLY A 140 -3.63 -24.06 11.99
CA GLY A 140 -4.17 -22.78 12.46
C GLY A 140 -3.15 -22.01 13.28
N LEU A 141 -3.31 -20.69 13.34
CA LEU A 141 -2.36 -19.76 13.95
C LEU A 141 -3.07 -18.76 14.85
N ASN A 142 -2.43 -18.40 15.96
CA ASN A 142 -2.69 -17.12 16.60
C ASN A 142 -1.73 -16.08 15.99
N ILE A 143 -2.25 -14.93 15.60
CA ILE A 143 -1.47 -13.84 15.00
C ILE A 143 -1.76 -12.57 15.78
N THR A 144 -0.70 -11.90 16.23
CA THR A 144 -0.78 -10.65 16.98
C THR A 144 0.03 -9.59 16.26
N VAL A 145 -0.57 -8.42 16.05
CA VAL A 145 0.09 -7.26 15.46
C VAL A 145 0.12 -6.12 16.47
N GLU A 146 1.29 -5.52 16.63
CA GLU A 146 1.46 -4.22 17.28
C GLU A 146 1.96 -3.23 16.23
N SER A 147 1.32 -2.07 16.11
CA SER A 147 1.65 -1.07 15.09
C SER A 147 1.79 0.32 15.69
N ASP A 148 2.90 0.99 15.42
CA ASP A 148 3.05 2.44 15.67
C ASP A 148 2.43 3.28 14.55
N ILE A 149 1.94 2.63 13.50
CA ILE A 149 1.31 3.22 12.33
C ILE A 149 -0.20 3.20 12.56
N PRO A 150 -0.87 4.36 12.76
CA PRO A 150 -2.32 4.35 12.92
C PRO A 150 -3.05 4.02 11.62
N LEU A 151 -4.18 3.34 11.76
CA LEU A 151 -5.13 3.21 10.66
C LEU A 151 -5.68 4.60 10.29
N GLY A 152 -5.78 4.88 8.99
CA GLY A 152 -6.25 6.17 8.47
C GLY A 152 -5.14 7.21 8.23
N ALA A 153 -3.92 7.01 8.75
CA ALA A 153 -2.82 7.97 8.61
C ALA A 153 -2.23 8.07 7.18
N GLY A 154 -2.66 7.23 6.23
CA GLY A 154 -2.09 7.16 4.88
C GLY A 154 -0.70 6.49 4.80
N LEU A 155 -0.21 5.94 5.92
CA LEU A 155 1.14 5.38 6.07
C LEU A 155 1.23 3.85 5.92
N GLY A 156 0.13 3.20 5.56
CA GLY A 156 0.12 1.79 5.14
C GLY A 156 0.27 0.76 6.27
N ALA A 157 -0.36 0.97 7.42
CA ALA A 157 -0.28 0.04 8.58
C ALA A 157 -0.60 -1.43 8.22
N MET A 158 -1.66 -1.67 7.45
CA MET A 158 -2.04 -3.02 7.01
C MET A 158 -0.96 -3.64 6.10
N TYR A 159 -0.41 -2.85 5.18
CA TYR A 159 0.66 -3.29 4.25
C TYR A 159 1.95 -3.64 4.98
N ALA A 160 2.29 -2.90 6.05
CA ALA A 160 3.41 -3.23 6.91
C ALA A 160 3.15 -4.57 7.61
N ALA A 161 1.97 -4.76 8.19
CA ALA A 161 1.63 -6.01 8.86
C ALA A 161 1.58 -7.22 7.91
N ASP A 162 1.12 -7.05 6.66
CA ASP A 162 1.14 -8.11 5.63
C ASP A 162 2.57 -8.61 5.38
N VAL A 163 3.53 -7.68 5.25
CA VAL A 163 4.95 -7.97 5.01
C VAL A 163 5.60 -8.59 6.23
N ALA A 164 5.33 -8.05 7.41
CA ALA A 164 5.84 -8.59 8.67
C ALA A 164 5.33 -10.02 8.90
N LEU A 165 4.04 -10.30 8.67
CA LEU A 165 3.51 -11.66 8.76
C LEU A 165 4.22 -12.62 7.81
N ALA A 166 4.36 -12.23 6.54
CA ALA A 166 5.00 -13.08 5.54
C ALA A 166 6.48 -13.36 5.86
N LEU A 167 7.22 -12.37 6.37
CA LEU A 167 8.60 -12.54 6.82
C LEU A 167 8.68 -13.46 8.05
N ALA A 168 7.83 -13.25 9.05
CA ALA A 168 7.82 -14.08 10.26
C ALA A 168 7.56 -15.56 9.91
N LEU A 169 6.61 -15.84 9.02
CA LEU A 169 6.27 -17.19 8.58
C LEU A 169 7.40 -17.88 7.79
N LEU A 170 8.29 -17.10 7.18
CA LEU A 170 9.40 -17.60 6.34
C LEU A 170 10.76 -17.48 7.03
N ALA A 171 10.80 -17.26 8.34
CA ALA A 171 12.04 -16.94 9.04
C ALA A 171 13.12 -18.03 8.99
N ASP A 172 12.73 -19.29 8.81
CA ASP A 172 13.66 -20.42 8.65
C ASP A 172 14.20 -20.56 7.21
N ASN A 173 13.86 -19.63 6.31
CA ASN A 173 14.38 -19.63 4.95
C ASN A 173 15.76 -18.95 4.89
N ASP A 174 16.79 -19.70 4.52
CA ASP A 174 18.18 -19.19 4.46
C ASP A 174 18.35 -17.98 3.51
N ASP A 175 17.48 -17.84 2.51
CA ASP A 175 17.51 -16.74 1.53
C ASP A 175 16.63 -15.54 1.95
N ILE A 176 16.15 -15.46 3.21
CA ILE A 176 15.15 -14.47 3.64
C ILE A 176 15.56 -13.02 3.35
N ASP A 177 16.86 -12.72 3.36
CA ASP A 177 17.41 -11.40 3.07
C ASP A 177 17.79 -11.19 1.60
N GLU A 178 17.72 -12.23 0.78
CA GLU A 178 18.11 -12.18 -0.62
C GLU A 178 17.04 -11.52 -1.51
N ALA A 179 17.50 -10.68 -2.44
CA ALA A 179 16.61 -9.86 -3.28
C ALA A 179 15.55 -10.67 -4.07
N PRO A 180 15.85 -11.87 -4.63
CA PRO A 180 14.84 -12.69 -5.31
C PRO A 180 13.70 -13.13 -4.38
N LEU A 181 14.01 -13.57 -3.16
CA LEU A 181 12.99 -13.98 -2.20
C LEU A 181 12.19 -12.77 -1.70
N ARG A 182 12.85 -11.64 -1.40
CA ARG A 182 12.17 -10.38 -1.06
C ARG A 182 11.19 -9.92 -2.15
N SER A 183 11.53 -10.10 -3.43
CA SER A 183 10.59 -9.83 -4.54
C SER A 183 9.39 -10.78 -4.54
N ARG A 184 9.65 -12.09 -4.34
CA ARG A 184 8.58 -13.10 -4.28
C ARG A 184 7.63 -12.87 -3.12
N ILE A 185 8.14 -12.47 -1.95
CA ILE A 185 7.30 -12.12 -0.78
C ILE A 185 6.41 -10.91 -1.12
N ALA A 186 6.96 -9.87 -1.75
CA ALA A 186 6.18 -8.69 -2.13
C ALA A 186 5.05 -9.03 -3.10
N GLU A 187 5.29 -9.93 -4.05
CA GLU A 187 4.29 -10.45 -4.98
C GLU A 187 3.22 -11.28 -4.25
N VAL A 188 3.62 -12.11 -3.29
CA VAL A 188 2.68 -12.91 -2.48
C VAL A 188 1.76 -12.01 -1.67
N CYS A 189 2.30 -11.05 -0.91
CA CYS A 189 1.48 -10.10 -0.14
C CYS A 189 0.53 -9.35 -1.08
N THR A 190 1.03 -8.92 -2.24
CA THR A 190 0.22 -8.23 -3.24
C THR A 190 -0.93 -9.08 -3.76
N GLN A 191 -0.64 -10.31 -4.21
CA GLN A 191 -1.65 -11.23 -4.73
C GLN A 191 -2.67 -11.60 -3.65
N ALA A 192 -2.20 -11.86 -2.42
CA ALA A 192 -3.06 -12.18 -1.30
C ALA A 192 -4.02 -11.02 -0.97
N VAL A 193 -3.52 -9.79 -0.86
CA VAL A 193 -4.37 -8.64 -0.56
C VAL A 193 -5.41 -8.41 -1.66
N ASP A 194 -5.03 -8.55 -2.93
CA ASP A 194 -5.94 -8.39 -4.07
C ASP A 194 -7.11 -9.40 -4.05
N GLN A 195 -6.86 -10.62 -3.56
CA GLN A 195 -7.85 -11.71 -3.54
C GLN A 195 -8.62 -11.85 -2.20
N TYR A 196 -8.06 -11.36 -1.11
CA TYR A 196 -8.54 -11.62 0.25
C TYR A 196 -8.72 -10.33 1.08
N SER A 197 -8.85 -9.16 0.45
CA SER A 197 -9.18 -7.90 1.13
C SER A 197 -10.21 -7.09 0.36
N SER A 198 -11.07 -6.35 1.06
CA SER A 198 -11.94 -5.32 0.47
C SER A 198 -11.16 -4.09 0.01
N MET A 199 -9.94 -3.88 0.53
CA MET A 199 -9.10 -2.75 0.17
C MET A 199 -8.39 -3.00 -1.16
N PRO A 200 -8.45 -2.06 -2.13
CA PRO A 200 -7.63 -2.16 -3.33
C PRO A 200 -6.15 -2.20 -2.97
N VAL A 201 -5.43 -3.16 -3.54
CA VAL A 201 -4.00 -3.34 -3.24
C VAL A 201 -3.15 -2.19 -3.81
N LEU A 202 -2.22 -1.67 -3.03
CA LEU A 202 -1.13 -0.80 -3.48
C LEU A 202 0.19 -1.58 -3.49
N ARG A 203 0.50 -2.20 -4.63
CA ARG A 203 1.67 -3.08 -4.82
C ARG A 203 2.99 -2.41 -4.40
N ALA A 204 3.09 -1.11 -4.68
CA ALA A 204 4.25 -0.28 -4.38
C ALA A 204 4.66 -0.31 -2.90
N ARG A 205 3.68 -0.46 -1.99
CA ARG A 205 3.92 -0.50 -0.54
C ARG A 205 4.63 -1.80 -0.13
N HIS A 206 4.15 -2.95 -0.59
CA HIS A 206 4.82 -4.23 -0.36
C HIS A 206 6.23 -4.26 -0.96
N THR A 207 6.36 -3.81 -2.22
CA THR A 207 7.65 -3.75 -2.91
C THR A 207 8.64 -2.86 -2.16
N THR A 208 8.22 -1.67 -1.71
CA THR A 208 9.11 -0.73 -1.02
C THR A 208 9.49 -1.21 0.37
N ALA A 209 8.55 -1.79 1.14
CA ALA A 209 8.83 -2.34 2.46
C ALA A 209 9.91 -3.44 2.42
N LEU A 210 9.97 -4.24 1.34
CA LEU A 210 10.91 -5.35 1.19
C LEU A 210 12.18 -5.01 0.39
N ARG A 211 12.10 -4.09 -0.59
CA ARG A 211 13.18 -3.81 -1.56
C ARG A 211 13.66 -2.37 -1.56
N GLY A 212 13.12 -1.53 -0.67
CA GLY A 212 13.52 -0.13 -0.52
C GLY A 212 14.89 0.04 0.15
N LYS A 213 15.28 1.31 0.36
CA LYS A 213 16.45 1.68 1.17
C LYS A 213 16.12 2.94 1.96
N GLY A 214 16.46 2.97 3.25
CA GLY A 214 16.05 4.05 4.15
C GLY A 214 16.50 5.46 3.78
N GLU A 215 17.66 5.59 3.13
CA GLU A 215 18.22 6.90 2.77
C GLU A 215 17.68 7.48 1.45
N THR A 216 16.81 6.74 0.77
CA THR A 216 16.30 7.05 -0.57
C THR A 216 14.80 6.80 -0.65
N VAL A 217 14.21 7.20 -1.77
CA VAL A 217 12.87 6.75 -2.17
C VAL A 217 13.01 5.73 -3.30
N SER A 218 12.15 4.71 -3.28
CA SER A 218 12.07 3.69 -4.32
C SER A 218 11.28 4.23 -5.50
N VAL A 219 11.84 4.13 -6.70
CA VAL A 219 11.17 4.39 -7.98
C VAL A 219 10.86 3.03 -8.60
N ILE A 220 9.57 2.70 -8.65
CA ILE A 220 9.06 1.43 -9.16
C ILE A 220 8.45 1.68 -10.53
N ASP A 221 8.99 1.01 -11.55
CA ASP A 221 8.48 1.08 -12.90
C ASP A 221 7.75 -0.22 -13.25
N TYR A 222 6.44 -0.14 -13.48
CA TYR A 222 5.61 -1.32 -13.71
C TYR A 222 5.62 -1.81 -15.16
N ALA A 223 6.20 -1.06 -16.10
CA ALA A 223 6.33 -1.56 -17.47
C ALA A 223 7.45 -2.59 -17.62
N ASP A 224 8.49 -2.52 -16.79
CA ASP A 224 9.62 -3.47 -16.80
C ASP A 224 9.88 -4.16 -15.45
N GLY A 225 9.11 -3.81 -14.41
CA GLY A 225 9.23 -4.36 -13.07
C GLY A 225 10.45 -3.88 -12.28
N SER A 226 11.17 -2.86 -12.78
CA SER A 226 12.39 -2.38 -12.14
C SER A 226 12.10 -1.61 -10.85
N VAL A 227 13.00 -1.77 -9.87
CA VAL A 227 13.00 -1.00 -8.62
C VAL A 227 14.35 -0.32 -8.51
N THR A 228 14.35 0.99 -8.71
CA THR A 228 15.56 1.83 -8.60
C THR A 228 15.42 2.82 -7.45
N GLN A 229 16.50 3.51 -7.11
CA GLN A 229 16.51 4.45 -5.98
C GLN A 229 16.70 5.89 -6.48
N ALA A 230 16.07 6.84 -5.80
CA ALA A 230 16.28 8.27 -5.99
C ALA A 230 16.53 8.96 -4.64
N PRO A 231 17.28 10.09 -4.60
CA PRO A 231 17.54 10.81 -3.36
C PRO A 231 16.24 11.15 -2.59
N HIS A 232 16.27 11.04 -1.26
CA HIS A 232 15.14 11.41 -0.41
C HIS A 232 14.81 12.92 -0.54
N PRO A 233 13.53 13.33 -0.61
CA PRO A 233 13.15 14.74 -0.82
C PRO A 233 13.55 15.67 0.33
N GLU A 234 13.77 15.17 1.54
CA GLU A 234 14.37 15.98 2.63
C GLU A 234 15.69 16.65 2.24
N ARG A 235 16.46 16.03 1.31
CA ARG A 235 17.69 16.64 0.79
C ARG A 235 17.44 17.96 0.03
N ALA A 236 16.18 18.29 -0.25
CA ALA A 236 15.73 19.57 -0.81
C ALA A 236 15.40 20.64 0.25
N GLY A 237 15.64 20.38 1.54
CA GLY A 237 15.44 21.35 2.62
C GLY A 237 14.01 21.43 3.15
N VAL A 238 13.30 20.30 3.14
CA VAL A 238 11.94 20.14 3.67
C VAL A 238 11.88 19.03 4.71
N ASP A 239 10.97 19.13 5.66
CA ASP A 239 10.46 17.99 6.41
C ASP A 239 9.17 17.49 5.75
N VAL A 240 8.92 16.19 5.84
CA VAL A 240 7.74 15.55 5.27
C VAL A 240 6.79 15.19 6.39
N PHE A 241 5.50 15.46 6.20
CA PHE A 241 4.46 15.15 7.18
C PHE A 241 3.31 14.38 6.52
N ALA A 242 2.80 13.35 7.19
CA ALA A 242 1.43 12.89 6.94
C ALA A 242 0.47 13.63 7.87
N VAL A 243 -0.65 14.10 7.33
CA VAL A 243 -1.67 14.83 8.08
C VAL A 243 -3.02 14.17 7.82
N ALA A 244 -3.73 13.82 8.89
CA ALA A 244 -5.04 13.19 8.82
C ALA A 244 -6.02 13.90 9.74
N LYS A 245 -7.29 13.95 9.33
CA LYS A 245 -8.38 14.45 10.18
C LYS A 245 -8.90 13.37 11.12
N ASP A 246 -9.09 12.17 10.59
CA ASP A 246 -9.67 11.03 11.29
C ASP A 246 -8.72 9.82 11.24
N LEU A 247 -8.71 9.02 12.31
CA LEU A 247 -7.96 7.77 12.43
C LEU A 247 -8.89 6.60 12.78
N GLY A 248 -8.34 5.39 12.79
CA GLY A 248 -8.98 4.20 13.34
C GLY A 248 -9.61 3.26 12.30
N LYS A 249 -9.66 3.68 11.03
CA LYS A 249 -10.06 2.80 9.92
C LYS A 249 -9.21 3.05 8.68
N ALA A 250 -9.00 2.01 7.89
CA ALA A 250 -8.54 2.17 6.53
C ALA A 250 -9.67 2.75 5.65
N ASP A 251 -9.31 3.34 4.51
CA ASP A 251 -10.29 3.89 3.56
C ASP A 251 -10.40 2.96 2.35
N ASP A 252 -11.52 2.24 2.28
CA ASP A 252 -11.92 1.38 1.16
C ASP A 252 -13.20 1.87 0.46
N SER A 253 -13.64 3.10 0.77
CA SER A 253 -14.90 3.66 0.29
C SER A 253 -15.01 3.72 -1.24
N GLN A 254 -13.87 3.77 -1.92
CA GLN A 254 -13.79 3.86 -3.39
C GLN A 254 -13.24 2.59 -4.05
N ALA A 255 -13.29 1.46 -3.33
CA ALA A 255 -12.77 0.18 -3.82
C ALA A 255 -13.36 -0.22 -5.19
N LYS A 256 -14.67 -0.02 -5.36
CA LYS A 256 -15.38 -0.30 -6.63
C LYS A 256 -14.82 0.52 -7.79
N VAL A 257 -14.65 1.83 -7.60
CA VAL A 257 -14.18 2.74 -8.66
C VAL A 257 -12.76 2.38 -9.07
N ILE A 258 -11.91 2.05 -8.11
CA ILE A 258 -10.54 1.61 -8.38
C ILE A 258 -10.54 0.26 -9.11
N ALA A 259 -11.36 -0.69 -8.66
CA ALA A 259 -11.49 -1.99 -9.29
C ALA A 259 -11.97 -1.89 -10.74
N ASP A 260 -12.98 -1.07 -11.04
CA ASP A 260 -13.49 -0.88 -12.39
C ASP A 260 -12.42 -0.35 -13.35
N ARG A 261 -11.62 0.62 -12.89
CA ARG A 261 -10.48 1.16 -13.65
C ARG A 261 -9.45 0.09 -13.95
N ARG A 262 -9.07 -0.70 -12.94
CA ARG A 262 -8.08 -1.77 -13.07
C ARG A 262 -8.56 -2.84 -14.04
N THR A 263 -9.81 -3.31 -13.88
CA THR A 263 -10.43 -4.29 -14.76
C THR A 263 -10.48 -3.79 -16.21
N PHE A 264 -10.82 -2.52 -16.43
CA PHE A 264 -10.79 -1.92 -17.77
C PHE A 264 -9.38 -1.95 -18.39
N ILE A 265 -8.36 -1.51 -17.64
CA ILE A 265 -6.97 -1.50 -18.11
C ILE A 265 -6.46 -2.92 -18.38
N THR A 266 -6.75 -3.88 -17.48
CA THR A 266 -6.39 -5.29 -17.65
C THR A 266 -7.01 -5.88 -18.91
N LYS A 267 -8.30 -5.63 -19.17
CA LYS A 267 -8.98 -6.10 -20.39
C LYS A 267 -8.36 -5.47 -21.65
N ALA A 268 -7.98 -4.21 -21.59
CA ALA A 268 -7.29 -3.55 -22.70
C ALA A 268 -5.91 -4.19 -22.96
N CYS A 269 -5.11 -4.42 -21.90
CA CYS A 269 -3.83 -5.12 -21.97
C CYS A 269 -3.96 -6.52 -22.60
N GLN A 270 -4.91 -7.32 -22.13
CA GLN A 270 -5.23 -8.65 -22.69
C GLN A 270 -5.58 -8.58 -24.17
N ASN A 271 -6.43 -7.62 -24.58
CA ASN A 271 -6.79 -7.44 -25.99
C ASN A 271 -5.59 -7.11 -26.88
N PHE A 272 -4.66 -6.29 -26.40
CA PHE A 272 -3.45 -5.92 -27.14
C PHE A 272 -2.30 -6.92 -26.99
N GLY A 273 -2.46 -7.97 -26.19
CA GLY A 273 -1.43 -8.97 -25.93
C GLY A 273 -0.18 -8.39 -25.27
N THR A 274 -0.36 -7.44 -24.34
CA THR A 274 0.71 -6.77 -23.60
C THR A 274 0.45 -6.79 -22.10
N ASP A 275 1.51 -6.76 -21.29
CA ASP A 275 1.41 -6.63 -19.83
C ASP A 275 1.18 -5.17 -19.38
N SER A 276 1.42 -4.20 -20.26
CA SER A 276 1.28 -2.77 -19.97
C SER A 276 0.80 -2.00 -21.20
N LEU A 277 -0.14 -1.06 -21.00
CA LEU A 277 -0.54 -0.11 -22.03
C LEU A 277 0.58 0.89 -22.39
N ARG A 278 1.60 1.04 -21.54
CA ARG A 278 2.76 1.89 -21.85
C ARG A 278 3.67 1.30 -22.93
N SER A 279 3.54 0.02 -23.25
CA SER A 279 4.34 -0.63 -24.32
C SER A 279 3.78 -0.38 -25.73
N ILE A 280 2.53 0.09 -25.83
CA ILE A 280 1.87 0.35 -27.12
C ILE A 280 1.97 1.85 -27.48
N PRO A 281 2.30 2.18 -28.74
CA PRO A 281 2.27 3.56 -29.19
C PRO A 281 0.82 4.05 -29.28
N ASP A 282 0.59 5.33 -28.95
CA ASP A 282 -0.73 5.96 -28.96
C ASP A 282 -1.77 5.16 -28.17
N ALA A 283 -1.38 4.69 -26.98
CA ALA A 283 -2.16 3.80 -26.13
C ALA A 283 -3.59 4.32 -25.88
N THR A 284 -3.71 5.59 -25.53
CA THR A 284 -4.99 6.21 -25.16
C THR A 284 -5.99 6.19 -26.33
N PRO A 285 -5.70 6.75 -27.53
CA PRO A 285 -6.57 6.62 -28.70
C PRO A 285 -6.93 5.17 -29.06
N ARG A 286 -5.94 4.27 -29.09
CA ARG A 286 -6.16 2.86 -29.48
C ARG A 286 -7.09 2.12 -28.51
N THR A 287 -6.90 2.33 -27.21
CA THR A 287 -7.76 1.72 -26.20
C THR A 287 -9.18 2.27 -26.28
N VAL A 288 -9.35 3.56 -26.59
CA VAL A 288 -10.68 4.16 -26.80
C VAL A 288 -11.36 3.58 -28.04
N GLU A 289 -10.68 3.50 -29.18
CA GLU A 289 -11.21 2.87 -30.40
C GLU A 289 -11.62 1.41 -30.17
N TRP A 290 -10.79 0.66 -29.44
CA TRP A 290 -11.12 -0.69 -29.01
C TRP A 290 -12.38 -0.74 -28.15
N LEU A 291 -12.49 0.13 -27.14
CA LEU A 291 -13.67 0.18 -26.28
C LEU A 291 -14.94 0.50 -27.08
N GLU A 292 -14.88 1.41 -28.04
CA GLU A 292 -16.01 1.73 -28.92
C GLU A 292 -16.45 0.50 -29.72
N ALA A 293 -15.51 -0.23 -30.33
CA ALA A 293 -15.81 -1.45 -31.06
C ALA A 293 -16.40 -2.54 -30.15
N VAL A 294 -15.85 -2.72 -28.94
CA VAL A 294 -16.37 -3.67 -27.95
C VAL A 294 -17.79 -3.29 -27.54
N ARG A 295 -18.07 -2.00 -27.28
CA ARG A 295 -19.41 -1.53 -26.91
C ARG A 295 -20.43 -1.71 -28.04
N GLN A 296 -20.00 -1.61 -29.30
CA GLN A 296 -20.86 -1.89 -30.47
C GLN A 296 -21.20 -3.38 -30.61
N VAL A 297 -20.25 -4.27 -30.34
CA VAL A 297 -20.41 -5.72 -30.55
C VAL A 297 -21.04 -6.42 -29.35
N LYS A 298 -20.57 -6.11 -28.13
CA LYS A 298 -20.95 -6.79 -26.89
C LYS A 298 -21.96 -6.00 -26.04
N GLY A 299 -22.31 -4.78 -26.45
CA GLY A 299 -23.17 -3.88 -25.67
C GLY A 299 -22.40 -3.09 -24.60
N THR A 300 -23.13 -2.35 -23.78
CA THR A 300 -22.54 -1.38 -22.82
C THR A 300 -22.53 -1.87 -21.37
N GLU A 301 -23.10 -3.04 -21.10
CA GLU A 301 -23.19 -3.59 -19.76
C GLU A 301 -21.80 -3.94 -19.21
N GLY A 302 -21.50 -3.47 -17.99
CA GLY A 302 -20.20 -3.69 -17.33
C GLY A 302 -19.00 -2.98 -17.96
N MET A 303 -19.22 -2.06 -18.92
CA MET A 303 -18.18 -1.31 -19.60
C MET A 303 -18.25 0.18 -19.24
N PRO A 304 -17.12 0.88 -19.07
CA PRO A 304 -17.13 2.33 -18.87
C PRO A 304 -17.65 3.06 -20.10
N THR A 305 -18.07 4.31 -19.91
CA THR A 305 -18.27 5.24 -21.02
C THR A 305 -16.93 5.58 -21.68
N VAL A 306 -16.97 6.06 -22.93
CA VAL A 306 -15.77 6.51 -23.65
C VAL A 306 -15.09 7.67 -22.92
N ASP A 307 -15.87 8.60 -22.38
CA ASP A 307 -15.33 9.75 -21.65
C ASP A 307 -14.65 9.34 -20.34
N GLU A 308 -15.24 8.40 -19.58
CA GLU A 308 -14.61 7.85 -18.38
C GLU A 308 -13.31 7.12 -18.70
N ALA A 309 -13.34 6.21 -19.68
CA ALA A 309 -12.16 5.47 -20.10
C ALA A 309 -11.02 6.38 -20.56
N LYS A 310 -11.35 7.38 -21.38
CA LYS A 310 -10.39 8.40 -21.83
C LYS A 310 -9.79 9.14 -20.63
N ALA A 311 -10.62 9.60 -19.70
CA ALA A 311 -10.18 10.31 -18.51
C ALA A 311 -9.24 9.45 -17.62
N TRP A 312 -9.53 8.16 -17.47
CA TRP A 312 -8.68 7.23 -16.71
C TRP A 312 -7.32 6.98 -17.38
N LEU A 313 -7.30 6.87 -18.70
CA LEU A 313 -6.08 6.68 -19.48
C LEU A 313 -5.21 7.95 -19.48
N GLU A 314 -5.83 9.11 -19.70
CA GLU A 314 -5.14 10.41 -19.62
C GLU A 314 -4.57 10.66 -18.22
N PHE A 315 -5.31 10.33 -17.16
CA PHE A 315 -4.78 10.35 -15.80
C PHE A 315 -3.53 9.48 -15.67
N SER A 316 -3.61 8.22 -16.10
CA SER A 316 -2.52 7.26 -15.95
C SER A 316 -1.27 7.67 -16.70
N GLU A 317 -1.44 8.18 -17.92
CA GLU A 317 -0.36 8.71 -18.76
C GLU A 317 0.28 9.95 -18.12
N ASN A 318 -0.52 10.95 -17.76
CA ASN A 318 -0.03 12.21 -17.19
C ASN A 318 0.68 12.00 -15.84
N GLU A 319 0.10 11.19 -14.96
CA GLU A 319 0.70 10.91 -13.65
C GLU A 319 1.97 10.06 -13.78
N THR A 320 2.04 9.14 -14.75
CA THR A 320 3.27 8.41 -15.08
C THR A 320 4.38 9.34 -15.55
N LEU A 321 4.09 10.25 -16.50
CA LEU A 321 5.05 11.24 -16.98
C LEU A 321 5.52 12.16 -15.87
N ARG A 322 4.61 12.56 -14.98
CA ARG A 322 4.91 13.37 -13.80
C ARG A 322 5.80 12.63 -12.81
N ALA A 323 5.53 11.37 -12.52
CA ALA A 323 6.37 10.54 -11.65
C ALA A 323 7.79 10.36 -12.24
N LEU A 324 7.91 10.10 -13.55
CA LEU A 324 9.21 10.05 -14.23
C LEU A 324 9.97 11.39 -14.13
N ALA A 325 9.27 12.51 -14.29
CA ALA A 325 9.84 13.84 -14.13
C ALA A 325 10.28 14.12 -12.68
N VAL A 326 9.51 13.68 -11.67
CA VAL A 326 9.88 13.77 -10.25
C VAL A 326 11.13 12.93 -9.97
N ALA A 327 11.20 11.69 -10.46
CA ALA A 327 12.40 10.86 -10.32
C ALA A 327 13.64 11.55 -10.92
N LYS A 328 13.49 12.19 -12.09
CA LYS A 328 14.55 12.99 -12.72
C LYS A 328 14.92 14.22 -11.89
N ALA A 329 13.94 14.95 -11.35
CA ALA A 329 14.17 16.13 -10.51
C ALA A 329 14.92 15.76 -9.22
N LEU A 330 14.53 14.67 -8.55
CA LEU A 330 15.24 14.13 -7.38
C LEU A 330 16.70 13.78 -7.70
N ARG A 331 16.94 13.04 -8.80
CA ARG A 331 18.30 12.61 -9.20
C ARG A 331 19.19 13.79 -9.60
N SER A 332 18.62 14.81 -10.23
CA SER A 332 19.32 16.03 -10.64
C SER A 332 19.39 17.11 -9.55
N ARG A 333 18.76 16.86 -8.38
CA ARG A 333 18.61 17.83 -7.27
C ARG A 333 17.97 19.16 -7.71
N ASN A 334 17.09 19.10 -8.70
CA ASN A 334 16.33 20.26 -9.15
C ASN A 334 15.10 20.45 -8.24
N THR A 335 15.32 21.14 -7.13
CA THR A 335 14.31 21.34 -6.07
C THR A 335 13.11 22.15 -6.56
N LYS A 336 13.33 23.12 -7.46
CA LYS A 336 12.26 23.92 -8.05
C LYS A 336 11.30 23.05 -8.86
N ASP A 337 11.84 22.25 -9.78
CA ASP A 337 11.00 21.37 -10.61
C ASP A 337 10.35 20.28 -9.77
N LEU A 338 11.05 19.75 -8.77
CA LEU A 338 10.49 18.75 -7.83
C LEU A 338 9.18 19.25 -7.20
N PHE A 339 9.22 20.39 -6.51
CA PHE A 339 8.04 20.88 -5.80
C PHE A 339 6.99 21.44 -6.75
N HIS A 340 7.37 22.00 -7.89
CA HIS A 340 6.40 22.36 -8.93
C HIS A 340 5.61 21.15 -9.44
N LEU A 341 6.29 20.02 -9.69
CA LEU A 341 5.66 18.78 -10.15
C LEU A 341 4.76 18.17 -9.08
N LEU A 342 5.19 18.18 -7.81
CA LEU A 342 4.41 17.66 -6.68
C LEU A 342 3.17 18.51 -6.39
N ASP A 343 3.26 19.83 -6.49
CA ASP A 343 2.17 20.78 -6.17
C ASP A 343 1.23 21.05 -7.36
N THR A 344 1.53 20.52 -8.56
CA THR A 344 0.63 20.68 -9.70
C THR A 344 -0.73 20.04 -9.38
N PRO A 345 -1.87 20.71 -9.69
CA PRO A 345 -3.19 20.21 -9.41
C PRO A 345 -3.38 18.75 -9.81
N TYR A 346 -3.92 18.00 -8.87
CA TYR A 346 -4.08 16.57 -8.95
C TYR A 346 -5.51 16.25 -9.41
N HIS A 347 -5.69 15.97 -10.69
CA HIS A 347 -6.99 15.59 -11.24
C HIS A 347 -7.08 14.07 -11.35
N THR A 348 -7.77 13.43 -10.42
CA THR A 348 -7.92 11.96 -10.34
C THR A 348 -9.06 11.39 -11.18
N HIS A 349 -9.78 12.26 -11.89
CA HIS A 349 -10.88 11.91 -12.80
C HIS A 349 -11.88 10.94 -12.16
N GLY A 350 -12.48 11.32 -11.03
CA GLY A 350 -13.55 10.56 -10.36
C GLY A 350 -13.13 9.74 -9.15
N LEU A 351 -11.93 9.94 -8.60
CA LEU A 351 -11.64 9.52 -7.22
C LEU A 351 -11.77 10.72 -6.30
N GLU A 352 -12.52 10.59 -5.23
CA GLU A 352 -12.56 11.57 -4.15
C GLU A 352 -11.18 11.63 -3.49
N THR A 353 -10.70 12.86 -3.28
CA THR A 353 -9.44 13.18 -2.65
C THR A 353 -9.66 14.27 -1.60
N PRO A 354 -8.80 14.36 -0.57
CA PRO A 354 -8.93 15.35 0.50
C PRO A 354 -8.44 16.74 0.04
N ASP A 355 -9.01 17.28 -1.03
CA ASP A 355 -8.54 18.49 -1.73
C ASP A 355 -8.54 19.72 -0.82
N GLU A 356 -9.53 19.86 0.04
CA GLU A 356 -9.58 20.95 1.03
C GLU A 356 -8.41 20.87 2.02
N LEU A 357 -8.05 19.65 2.44
CA LEU A 357 -6.92 19.44 3.34
C LEU A 357 -5.59 19.69 2.60
N VAL A 358 -5.47 19.28 1.34
CA VAL A 358 -4.31 19.61 0.48
C VAL A 358 -4.13 21.12 0.37
N GLN A 359 -5.21 21.86 0.07
CA GLN A 359 -5.19 23.32 0.00
C GLN A 359 -4.81 23.95 1.34
N LEU A 360 -5.31 23.40 2.45
CA LEU A 360 -4.94 23.86 3.79
C LEU A 360 -3.44 23.71 4.06
N MET A 361 -2.79 22.62 3.62
CA MET A 361 -1.34 22.45 3.82
C MET A 361 -0.54 23.57 3.15
N SER A 362 -0.92 23.95 1.92
CA SER A 362 -0.29 25.06 1.19
C SER A 362 -0.51 26.40 1.92
N LEU A 363 -1.73 26.64 2.44
CA LEU A 363 -2.04 27.82 3.26
C LEU A 363 -1.23 27.85 4.58
N ARG A 364 -0.92 26.69 5.14
CA ARG A 364 -0.08 26.53 6.35
C ARG A 364 1.42 26.54 6.07
N GLY A 365 1.81 26.71 4.80
CA GLY A 365 3.20 26.99 4.42
C GLY A 365 4.00 25.79 3.91
N ALA A 366 3.34 24.67 3.60
CA ALA A 366 3.93 23.61 2.77
C ALA A 366 4.28 24.15 1.38
N VAL A 367 5.39 23.68 0.79
CA VAL A 367 5.80 24.01 -0.59
C VAL A 367 5.18 23.08 -1.64
N ALA A 368 4.67 21.93 -1.19
CA ALA A 368 3.85 21.03 -1.96
C ALA A 368 3.01 20.17 -1.01
N ALA A 369 1.82 19.77 -1.43
CA ALA A 369 1.02 18.78 -0.73
C ALA A 369 0.22 17.93 -1.71
N ARG A 370 0.01 16.65 -1.39
CA ARG A 370 -0.75 15.70 -2.20
C ARG A 370 -1.53 14.72 -1.32
N PRO A 371 -2.63 14.13 -1.80
CA PRO A 371 -3.27 13.01 -1.11
C PRO A 371 -2.26 11.89 -0.82
N ALA A 372 -2.34 11.27 0.36
CA ALA A 372 -1.38 10.23 0.77
C ALA A 372 -1.56 8.90 0.03
N ALA A 373 -2.77 8.64 -0.45
CA ALA A 373 -3.09 7.59 -1.41
C ALA A 373 -4.44 7.90 -2.04
N ALA A 374 -4.45 8.43 -3.25
CA ALA A 374 -5.66 8.85 -3.94
C ALA A 374 -6.69 7.71 -4.05
N GLY A 375 -7.91 7.94 -3.58
CA GLY A 375 -8.98 6.94 -3.55
C GLY A 375 -8.85 5.87 -2.46
N MET A 376 -7.80 5.90 -1.64
CA MET A 376 -7.50 4.89 -0.59
C MET A 376 -7.05 5.53 0.73
N SER A 377 -7.14 6.86 0.84
CA SER A 377 -6.81 7.61 2.05
C SER A 377 -7.35 9.04 1.97
N GLN A 378 -7.88 9.52 3.09
CA GLN A 378 -8.23 10.93 3.33
C GLN A 378 -7.09 11.74 3.97
N ALA A 379 -5.92 11.13 4.17
CA ALA A 379 -4.73 11.81 4.66
C ALA A 379 -3.98 12.51 3.52
N VAL A 380 -3.11 13.45 3.88
CA VAL A 380 -2.29 14.25 2.97
C VAL A 380 -0.82 14.11 3.33
N ILE A 381 0.05 14.01 2.33
CA ILE A 381 1.50 14.17 2.47
C ILE A 381 1.86 15.62 2.15
N ALA A 382 2.47 16.31 3.10
CA ALA A 382 2.91 17.68 2.98
C ALA A 382 4.43 17.79 3.06
N PHE A 383 5.00 18.62 2.19
CA PHE A 383 6.43 18.95 2.15
C PHE A 383 6.61 20.36 2.68
N THR A 384 7.16 20.51 3.87
CA THR A 384 7.22 21.80 4.56
C THR A 384 8.67 22.25 4.70
N PRO A 385 9.04 23.49 4.31
CA PRO A 385 10.39 24.00 4.54
C PRO A 385 10.79 23.88 6.01
N ILE A 386 12.03 23.44 6.28
CA ILE A 386 12.53 23.17 7.64
C ILE A 386 12.29 24.36 8.59
N GLN A 387 12.38 25.60 8.09
CA GLN A 387 12.18 26.80 8.90
C GLN A 387 10.72 27.00 9.37
N LYS A 388 9.76 26.34 8.71
CA LYS A 388 8.32 26.42 9.00
C LYS A 388 7.79 25.17 9.69
N SER A 389 8.51 24.04 9.64
CA SER A 389 8.05 22.73 10.10
C SER A 389 7.50 22.72 11.53
N LYS A 390 8.17 23.40 12.47
CA LYS A 390 7.72 23.45 13.86
C LYS A 390 6.35 24.11 14.01
N ASN A 391 6.15 25.25 13.36
CA ASN A 391 4.88 25.98 13.42
C ASN A 391 3.80 25.24 12.64
N PHE A 392 4.14 24.72 11.45
CA PHE A 392 3.23 23.90 10.64
C PHE A 392 2.63 22.75 11.45
N ALA A 393 3.49 21.99 12.13
CA ALA A 393 3.05 20.85 12.92
C ALA A 393 2.24 21.26 14.16
N ALA A 394 2.66 22.32 14.86
CA ALA A 394 1.97 22.80 16.06
C ALA A 394 0.58 23.38 15.73
N ASP A 395 0.48 24.23 14.72
CA ASP A 395 -0.78 24.89 14.33
C ASP A 395 -1.83 23.87 13.89
N LEU A 396 -1.44 22.86 13.09
CA LEU A 396 -2.34 21.79 12.66
C LEU A 396 -2.78 20.89 13.82
N ALA A 397 -1.87 20.58 14.74
CA ALA A 397 -2.19 19.83 15.94
C ALA A 397 -3.21 20.58 16.82
N ASP A 398 -3.04 21.90 16.99
CA ASP A 398 -3.96 22.78 17.72
C ASP A 398 -5.33 22.89 17.03
N ASP A 399 -5.36 22.90 15.68
CA ASP A 399 -6.59 22.86 14.87
C ASP A 399 -7.31 21.50 14.92
N GLY A 400 -6.73 20.50 15.60
CA GLY A 400 -7.35 19.19 15.81
C GLY A 400 -7.03 18.16 14.73
N PHE A 401 -5.98 18.36 13.93
CA PHE A 401 -5.48 17.33 13.02
C PHE A 401 -4.48 16.40 13.71
N HIS A 402 -4.37 15.18 13.19
CA HIS A 402 -3.29 14.27 13.50
C HIS A 402 -2.12 14.55 12.56
N VAL A 403 -0.96 14.89 13.12
CA VAL A 403 0.24 15.24 12.36
C VAL A 403 1.34 14.24 12.66
N PHE A 404 1.88 13.61 11.62
CA PHE A 404 2.90 12.57 11.68
C PHE A 404 4.15 13.04 10.94
N PRO A 405 5.24 13.38 11.65
CA PRO A 405 6.53 13.56 11.02
C PRO A 405 6.93 12.25 10.33
N ILE A 406 7.39 12.34 9.08
CA ILE A 406 7.93 11.20 8.35
C ILE A 406 9.45 11.30 8.43
N ALA A 407 10.06 10.51 9.31
CA ALA A 407 11.50 10.32 9.31
C ALA A 407 11.88 9.09 8.47
N ARG A 408 13.16 8.97 8.14
CA ARG A 408 13.66 7.88 7.30
C ARG A 408 13.58 6.53 8.01
N GLY A 409 12.90 5.57 7.38
CA GLY A 409 12.77 4.21 7.89
C GLY A 409 13.87 3.24 7.47
N GLN A 410 13.73 1.98 7.88
CA GLN A 410 14.53 0.85 7.40
C GLN A 410 13.60 -0.22 6.82
N VAL A 411 14.13 -1.04 5.91
CA VAL A 411 13.36 -2.15 5.30
C VAL A 411 12.81 -3.11 6.36
N ALA A 412 11.82 -3.89 5.96
CA ALA A 412 11.26 -4.94 6.80
C ALA A 412 12.31 -6.01 7.15
N GLY A 413 12.19 -6.65 8.31
CA GLY A 413 13.18 -7.61 8.77
C GLY A 413 12.63 -8.57 9.82
N LEU A 414 13.37 -9.65 10.06
CA LEU A 414 13.17 -10.49 11.23
C LEU A 414 13.64 -9.74 12.48
N VAL A 415 12.94 -9.97 13.59
CA VAL A 415 13.36 -9.50 14.90
C VAL A 415 14.01 -10.67 15.61
N ASP A 416 15.20 -10.46 16.17
CA ASP A 416 15.88 -11.46 16.98
C ASP A 416 14.98 -11.90 18.13
N LYS A 417 14.93 -13.19 18.41
CA LYS A 417 14.20 -13.71 19.58
C LYS A 417 14.87 -13.14 20.83
N PRO A 418 14.12 -12.56 21.79
CA PRO A 418 14.68 -11.97 22.99
C PRO A 418 15.48 -12.95 23.84
#